data_AF-A0A939FZK3-F1
#
_entry.id   AF-A0A939FZK3-F1
#
_cell.length_a   1.000
_cell.length_b   1.000
_cell.length_c   1.000
_cell.angle_alpha   90.00
_cell.angle_beta   90.00
_cell.angle_gamma   90.00
#
_symmetry.space_group_name_H-M   'P 1'
#
loop_
_entity.id
_entity.type
_entity.pdbx_description
1 polymer ?
#
loop_
_entity_poly.entity_id
_entity_poly.type
_entity_poly.pdbx_seq_one_letter_code
_entity_poly.pdbx_strand_id
1 'polypeptide(L)'
;MRTLLVLVGLISSTTLLAQVKVTTEVTGDAATGKQLIQANVTGGSGQYSYAWGLTTPGAVPPNNASEVLLVPAQGAEYIVFVRDKETGASAYSTVVVKTLTVKEKHSIRMPGEDYKMKFGYSATEAVPAYPVKK
;
A
#
# COMPACT_ATOMS: atom_id res chain seq x y z
N MET A 1 -39.03 -61.79 -4.30
CA MET A 1 -39.37 -60.35 -4.21
C MET A 1 -38.14 -59.60 -3.72
N ARG A 2 -37.62 -58.72 -4.58
CA ARG A 2 -36.74 -57.55 -4.36
C ARG A 2 -35.66 -57.60 -3.25
N THR A 3 -34.46 -57.96 -3.66
CA THR A 3 -33.20 -57.73 -2.93
C THR A 3 -32.99 -56.23 -2.74
N LEU A 4 -32.97 -55.75 -1.49
CA LEU A 4 -32.71 -54.35 -1.14
C LEU A 4 -31.19 -54.15 -1.04
N LEU A 5 -30.58 -53.60 -2.08
CA LEU A 5 -29.16 -53.22 -2.11
C LEU A 5 -29.05 -51.84 -1.42
N VAL A 6 -28.75 -51.83 -0.12
CA VAL A 6 -28.45 -50.60 0.62
C VAL A 6 -27.03 -50.19 0.27
N LEU A 7 -26.90 -49.31 -0.73
CA LEU A 7 -25.66 -48.62 -1.05
C LEU A 7 -25.39 -47.61 0.08
N VAL A 8 -24.69 -48.04 1.14
CA VAL A 8 -24.10 -47.14 2.12
C VAL A 8 -22.96 -46.42 1.39
N GLY A 9 -23.29 -45.28 0.78
CA GLY A 9 -22.32 -44.36 0.23
C GLY A 9 -21.43 -43.86 1.36
N LEU A 10 -20.27 -44.49 1.50
CA LEU A 10 -19.16 -43.97 2.28
C LEU A 10 -18.67 -42.71 1.55
N ILE A 11 -19.32 -41.57 1.79
CA ILE A 11 -18.71 -40.28 1.51
C ILE A 11 -17.57 -40.10 2.52
N SER A 12 -16.44 -40.74 2.21
CA SER A 12 -15.15 -40.29 2.73
C SER A 12 -14.90 -38.93 2.11
N SER A 13 -15.52 -37.90 2.67
CA SER A 13 -15.08 -36.51 2.46
C SER A 13 -13.75 -36.37 3.18
N THR A 14 -12.69 -36.88 2.56
CA THR A 14 -11.37 -36.33 2.81
C THR A 14 -11.39 -34.94 2.20
N THR A 15 -11.84 -33.95 2.96
CA THR A 15 -11.42 -32.58 2.72
C THR A 15 -9.91 -32.60 2.89
N LEU A 16 -9.20 -32.88 1.80
CA LEU A 16 -7.79 -32.54 1.67
C LEU A 16 -7.75 -31.07 2.10
N LEU A 17 -7.17 -30.80 3.26
CA LEU A 17 -7.06 -29.45 3.79
C LEU A 17 -6.31 -28.67 2.72
N ALA A 18 -7.05 -27.94 1.89
CA ALA A 18 -6.47 -27.11 0.85
C ALA A 18 -5.72 -26.02 1.61
N GLN A 19 -4.41 -26.22 1.76
CA GLN A 19 -3.57 -25.26 2.45
C GLN A 19 -3.55 -24.01 1.58
N VAL A 20 -4.24 -22.96 2.03
CA VAL A 20 -4.15 -21.64 1.40
C VAL A 20 -3.05 -20.89 2.12
N LYS A 21 -2.09 -20.38 1.37
CA LYS A 21 -1.04 -19.50 1.87
C LYS A 21 -1.11 -18.19 1.10
N VAL A 22 -0.93 -17.08 1.81
CA VAL A 22 -0.82 -15.76 1.20
C VAL A 22 0.50 -15.13 1.61
N THR A 23 1.14 -14.45 0.65
CA THR A 23 2.26 -13.55 0.89
C THR A 23 1.92 -12.19 0.28
N THR A 24 2.61 -11.16 0.74
CA THR A 24 2.38 -9.79 0.27
C THR A 24 3.68 -9.17 -0.19
N GLU A 25 3.62 -8.51 -1.33
CA GLU A 25 4.75 -7.81 -1.95
C GLU A 25 4.40 -6.34 -2.12
N VAL A 26 5.40 -5.46 -1.99
CA VAL A 26 5.22 -4.01 -2.12
C VAL A 26 6.16 -3.51 -3.19
N THR A 27 5.59 -2.84 -4.20
CA THR A 27 6.34 -2.16 -5.26
C THR A 27 6.08 -0.66 -5.15
N GLY A 28 7.13 0.17 -5.18
CA GLY A 28 7.00 1.61 -5.01
C GLY A 28 7.61 2.42 -6.14
N ASP A 29 6.98 3.57 -6.43
CA ASP A 29 7.47 4.60 -7.34
C ASP A 29 7.85 5.86 -6.55
N ALA A 30 9.15 6.12 -6.45
CA ALA A 30 9.68 7.26 -5.71
C ALA A 30 9.42 8.62 -6.41
N ALA A 31 9.07 8.63 -7.70
CA ALA A 31 8.74 9.87 -8.41
C ALA A 31 7.32 10.36 -8.08
N THR A 32 6.39 9.44 -7.85
CA THR A 32 4.99 9.77 -7.55
C THR A 32 4.61 9.53 -6.09
N GLY A 33 5.45 8.85 -5.31
CA GLY A 33 5.14 8.41 -3.95
C GLY A 33 4.09 7.28 -3.90
N LYS A 34 3.68 6.75 -5.06
CA LYS A 34 2.71 5.66 -5.15
C LYS A 34 3.35 4.33 -4.79
N GLN A 35 2.60 3.47 -4.11
CA GLN A 35 3.01 2.12 -3.77
C GLN A 35 1.87 1.14 -4.05
N LEU A 36 2.19 0.06 -4.77
CA LEU A 36 1.30 -1.06 -5.03
C LEU A 36 1.60 -2.17 -4.02
N ILE A 37 0.60 -2.57 -3.25
CA ILE A 37 0.65 -3.80 -2.46
C ILE A 37 -0.07 -4.89 -3.23
N GLN A 38 0.56 -6.05 -3.39
CA GLN A 38 -0.03 -7.21 -4.05
C GLN A 38 -0.04 -8.42 -3.12
N ALA A 39 -1.19 -9.10 -3.04
CA ALA A 39 -1.35 -10.37 -2.34
C ALA A 39 -1.16 -11.53 -3.33
N ASN A 40 -0.19 -12.38 -3.06
CA ASN A 40 0.12 -13.58 -3.84
C ASN A 40 -0.35 -14.81 -3.06
N VAL A 41 -1.31 -15.54 -3.64
CA VAL A 41 -1.95 -16.69 -3.00
C VAL A 41 -1.48 -17.99 -3.67
N THR A 42 -1.11 -18.98 -2.86
CA THR A 42 -0.77 -20.33 -3.32
C THR A 42 -1.60 -21.40 -2.60
N GLY A 43 -1.76 -22.55 -3.26
CA GLY A 43 -2.63 -23.63 -2.82
C GLY A 43 -4.08 -23.40 -3.23
N GLY A 44 -5.05 -23.91 -2.46
CA GLY A 44 -6.48 -23.66 -2.69
C GLY A 44 -7.04 -24.17 -4.03
N SER A 45 -8.20 -23.63 -4.38
CA SER A 45 -8.92 -23.82 -5.66
C SER A 45 -8.50 -22.83 -6.74
N GLY A 46 -7.82 -21.74 -6.36
CA GLY A 46 -7.54 -20.60 -7.24
C GLY A 46 -8.63 -19.50 -7.20
N GLN A 47 -9.80 -19.76 -6.60
CA GLN A 47 -10.92 -18.83 -6.56
C GLN A 47 -10.98 -18.11 -5.21
N TYR A 48 -10.48 -16.88 -5.17
CA TYR A 48 -10.30 -16.13 -3.92
C TYR A 48 -11.20 -14.90 -3.77
N SER A 49 -11.42 -14.50 -2.52
CA SER A 49 -11.90 -13.18 -2.11
C SER A 49 -10.88 -12.54 -1.17
N TYR A 50 -10.73 -11.22 -1.28
CA TYR A 50 -9.76 -10.44 -0.53
C TYR A 50 -10.49 -9.40 0.31
N ALA A 51 -10.00 -9.19 1.54
CA ALA A 51 -10.41 -8.11 2.40
C ALA A 51 -9.17 -7.47 3.03
N TRP A 52 -8.96 -6.20 2.71
CA TRP A 52 -7.83 -5.43 3.23
C TRP A 52 -8.22 -4.65 4.48
N GLY A 53 -7.27 -4.52 5.40
CA GLY A 53 -7.40 -3.75 6.62
C GLY A 53 -6.08 -3.18 7.08
N LEU A 54 -6.13 -2.56 8.26
CA LEU A 54 -4.99 -1.95 8.93
C LEU A 54 -4.88 -2.51 10.34
N THR A 55 -3.65 -2.71 10.81
CA THR A 55 -3.34 -3.01 12.21
C THR A 55 -2.79 -1.78 12.94
N THR A 56 -2.41 -0.74 12.21
CA THR A 56 -1.95 0.56 12.73
C THR A 56 -2.73 1.73 12.10
N PRO A 57 -2.77 2.92 12.72
CA PRO A 57 -3.42 4.09 12.11
C PRO A 57 -2.88 4.39 10.70
N GLY A 58 -3.79 4.58 9.74
CA GLY A 58 -3.46 4.79 8.33
C GLY A 58 -4.71 4.90 7.46
N ALA A 59 -4.51 4.97 6.14
CA ALA A 59 -5.61 4.94 5.17
C ALA A 59 -5.98 3.50 4.83
N VAL A 60 -7.25 3.12 5.04
CA VAL A 60 -7.76 1.78 4.72
C VAL A 60 -7.84 1.63 3.19
N PRO A 61 -7.29 0.54 2.61
CA PRO A 61 -7.46 0.24 1.20
C PRO A 61 -8.94 0.10 0.82
N PRO A 62 -9.42 0.77 -0.24
CA PRO A 62 -10.85 0.80 -0.56
C PRO A 62 -11.36 -0.43 -1.31
N ASN A 63 -10.56 -1.48 -1.51
CA ASN A 63 -10.87 -2.52 -2.50
C ASN A 63 -10.86 -3.96 -1.92
N ASN A 64 -11.54 -4.84 -2.66
CA ASN A 64 -11.60 -6.29 -2.42
C ASN A 64 -10.77 -7.05 -3.47
N ALA A 65 -9.73 -6.41 -4.00
CA ALA A 65 -8.89 -6.95 -5.06
C ALA A 65 -7.62 -7.59 -4.49
N SER A 66 -6.93 -8.37 -5.30
CA SER A 66 -5.61 -8.93 -4.97
C SER A 66 -4.52 -7.86 -4.86
N GLU A 67 -4.77 -6.65 -5.36
CA GLU A 67 -3.82 -5.55 -5.38
C GLU A 67 -4.46 -4.23 -4.96
N VAL A 68 -3.65 -3.37 -4.32
CA VAL A 68 -4.07 -2.05 -3.83
C VAL A 68 -3.00 -1.04 -4.17
N LEU A 69 -3.39 0.04 -4.85
CA LEU A 69 -2.55 1.21 -5.05
C LEU A 69 -2.77 2.24 -3.94
N LEU A 70 -1.69 2.68 -3.31
CA LEU A 70 -1.67 3.59 -2.16
C LEU A 70 -0.76 4.78 -2.42
N VAL A 71 -1.03 5.88 -1.73
CA VAL A 71 -0.10 7.01 -1.55
C VAL A 71 0.02 7.24 -0.04
N PRO A 72 0.92 6.53 0.65
CA PRO A 72 1.00 6.60 2.11
C PRO A 72 1.57 7.95 2.56
N ALA A 73 0.82 8.65 3.43
CA ALA A 73 1.27 9.88 4.09
C ALA A 73 2.17 9.61 5.30
N GLN A 74 2.04 8.42 5.91
CA GLN A 74 2.89 7.91 6.99
C GLN A 74 3.08 6.40 6.82
N GLY A 75 4.08 5.85 7.51
CA GLY A 75 4.26 4.40 7.53
C GLY A 75 3.10 3.70 8.23
N ALA A 76 2.59 2.62 7.65
CA ALA A 76 1.47 1.84 8.20
C ALA A 76 1.66 0.34 7.95
N GLU A 77 1.11 -0.47 8.84
CA GLU A 77 1.00 -1.92 8.68
C GLU A 77 -0.39 -2.28 8.15
N TYR A 78 -0.39 -3.01 7.04
CA TYR A 78 -1.57 -3.50 6.34
C TYR A 78 -1.72 -4.99 6.56
N ILE A 79 -2.97 -5.45 6.64
CA ILE A 79 -3.31 -6.86 6.71
C ILE A 79 -4.27 -7.21 5.57
N VAL A 80 -4.04 -8.34 4.92
CA VAL A 80 -4.98 -8.91 3.94
C VAL A 80 -5.50 -10.22 4.47
N PHE A 81 -6.82 -10.37 4.44
CA PHE A 81 -7.51 -11.64 4.64
C PHE A 81 -7.91 -12.19 3.28
N VAL A 82 -7.51 -13.44 3.02
CA VAL A 82 -7.86 -14.17 1.81
C VAL A 82 -8.74 -15.34 2.21
N ARG A 83 -9.87 -15.49 1.51
CA ARG A 83 -10.74 -16.66 1.61
C ARG A 83 -10.86 -17.33 0.27
N ASP A 84 -10.63 -18.63 0.24
CA ASP A 84 -10.95 -19.52 -0.86
C ASP A 84 -12.46 -19.77 -0.89
N LYS A 85 -13.09 -19.49 -2.02
CA LYS A 85 -14.55 -19.50 -2.16
C LYS A 85 -15.13 -20.90 -2.28
N GLU A 86 -14.35 -21.88 -2.73
CA GLU A 86 -14.82 -23.25 -2.95
C GLU A 86 -14.57 -24.13 -1.73
N THR A 87 -13.39 -23.99 -1.14
CA THR A 87 -12.97 -24.81 0.01
C THR A 87 -13.30 -24.15 1.35
N GLY A 88 -13.53 -22.83 1.37
CA GLY A 88 -13.74 -22.04 2.59
C GLY A 88 -12.45 -21.78 3.39
N ALA A 89 -11.31 -22.32 2.96
CA ALA A 89 -10.03 -22.11 3.61
C ALA A 89 -9.67 -20.62 3.63
N SER A 90 -9.10 -20.16 4.74
CA SER A 90 -8.76 -18.75 4.94
C SER A 90 -7.31 -18.61 5.38
N ALA A 91 -6.66 -17.55 4.93
CA ALA A 91 -5.29 -17.21 5.27
C ALA A 91 -5.15 -15.68 5.38
N TYR A 92 -4.08 -15.21 6.03
CA TYR A 92 -3.78 -13.78 6.11
C TYR A 92 -2.29 -13.51 5.98
N SER A 93 -1.94 -12.29 5.58
CA SER A 93 -0.56 -11.79 5.55
C SER A 93 -0.54 -10.35 6.03
N THR A 94 0.51 -9.96 6.73
CA THR A 94 0.77 -8.58 7.15
C THR A 94 1.95 -8.00 6.39
N VAL A 95 1.92 -6.69 6.16
CA VAL A 95 3.00 -5.99 5.46
C VAL A 95 3.14 -4.56 5.95
N VAL A 96 4.39 -4.15 6.18
CA VAL A 96 4.73 -2.78 6.57
C VAL A 96 5.07 -1.97 5.33
N VAL A 97 4.34 -0.88 5.15
CA VAL A 97 4.47 0.03 4.01
C VAL A 97 5.00 1.37 4.53
N LYS A 98 6.15 1.81 4.00
CA LYS A 98 6.83 3.04 4.41
C LYS A 98 6.62 4.13 3.38
N THR A 99 6.55 5.38 3.82
CA THR A 99 6.51 6.54 2.91
C THR A 99 7.76 6.63 2.05
N LEU A 100 7.60 6.90 0.76
CA LEU A 100 8.72 7.25 -0.11
C LEU A 100 8.96 8.76 -0.03
N THR A 101 10.22 9.16 0.11
CA THR A 101 10.60 10.56 -0.05
C THR A 101 10.55 10.90 -1.54
N VAL A 102 9.53 11.65 -1.97
CA VAL A 102 9.41 12.10 -3.35
C VAL A 102 10.52 13.10 -3.63
N LYS A 103 11.44 12.75 -4.54
CA LYS A 103 12.50 13.67 -4.98
C LYS A 103 11.95 14.57 -6.08
N GLU A 104 11.24 15.63 -5.69
CA GLU A 104 10.79 16.63 -6.66
C GLU A 104 11.97 17.48 -7.11
N LYS A 105 12.45 17.25 -8.34
CA LYS A 105 13.38 18.15 -9.02
C LYS A 105 12.62 19.36 -9.55
N HIS A 106 12.45 20.37 -8.71
CA HIS A 106 11.94 21.68 -9.11
C HIS A 106 12.94 22.35 -10.08
N SER A 107 12.81 22.12 -11.38
CA SER A 107 13.60 22.84 -12.38
C SER A 107 12.84 24.10 -12.77
N ILE A 108 13.21 25.25 -12.20
CA ILE A 108 12.73 26.54 -12.66
C ILE A 108 13.39 26.79 -14.03
N ARG A 109 12.63 26.67 -15.12
CA ARG A 109 13.07 27.09 -16.45
C ARG A 109 12.89 28.60 -16.53
N MET A 110 13.99 29.35 -16.44
CA MET A 110 13.95 30.78 -16.74
C MET A 110 13.63 30.98 -18.23
N PRO A 111 12.59 31.74 -18.61
CA PRO A 111 12.45 32.23 -19.98
C PRO A 111 13.58 33.22 -20.29
N GLY A 112 14.00 33.27 -21.55
CA GLY A 112 15.22 33.92 -22.04
C GLY A 112 15.40 35.42 -21.71
N GLU A 113 16.59 35.91 -22.06
CA GLU A 113 17.40 37.05 -21.61
C GLU A 113 16.79 38.42 -21.21
N ASP A 114 15.48 38.64 -21.17
CA ASP A 114 14.89 39.97 -20.87
C ASP A 114 14.31 40.13 -19.45
N TYR A 115 14.35 39.10 -18.61
CA TYR A 115 13.86 39.20 -17.23
C TYR A 115 14.96 39.65 -16.26
N LYS A 116 15.08 40.97 -16.02
CA LYS A 116 15.82 41.47 -14.85
C LYS A 116 15.01 41.22 -13.57
N MET A 117 15.34 40.16 -12.82
CA MET A 117 14.84 39.99 -11.45
C MET A 117 15.31 41.16 -10.59
N LYS A 118 14.39 42.02 -10.15
CA LYS A 118 14.65 43.02 -9.10
C LYS A 118 14.44 42.34 -7.75
N PHE A 119 15.53 41.88 -7.13
CA PHE A 119 15.52 41.51 -5.72
C PHE A 119 15.45 42.79 -4.88
N GLY A 120 14.26 43.13 -4.38
CA GLY A 120 14.10 44.18 -3.38
C GLY A 120 14.54 43.64 -2.01
N TYR A 121 15.73 44.02 -1.56
CA TYR A 121 16.14 43.79 -0.18
C TYR A 121 15.49 44.87 0.71
N SER A 122 14.51 44.49 1.54
CA SER A 122 14.04 45.32 2.64
C SER A 122 14.91 45.04 3.86
N ALA A 123 16.06 45.72 3.96
CA ALA A 123 16.81 45.76 5.21
C ALA A 123 16.15 46.77 6.15
N THR A 124 15.20 46.32 6.97
CA THR A 124 14.79 47.08 8.17
C THR A 124 15.65 46.59 9.31
N GLU A 125 16.80 47.23 9.53
CA GLU A 125 17.43 47.27 10.85
C GLU A 125 18.26 48.55 10.97
N ALA A 126 17.80 49.41 11.88
CA ALA A 126 18.42 50.68 12.20
C ALA A 126 19.74 50.46 12.95
N VAL A 127 20.81 51.09 12.48
CA VAL A 127 22.09 51.15 13.20
C VAL A 127 22.12 52.45 14.03
N PRO A 128 22.26 52.40 15.37
CA PRO A 128 22.41 53.61 16.16
C PRO A 128 23.79 54.25 15.95
N ALA A 129 23.80 55.57 15.79
CA ALA A 129 24.98 56.39 15.62
C ALA A 129 25.85 56.41 16.89
N TYR A 130 27.15 56.21 16.75
CA TYR A 130 28.15 56.59 17.74
C TYR A 130 28.93 57.82 17.26
N PRO A 131 29.06 58.89 18.06
CA PRO A 131 29.79 60.09 17.65
C PRO A 131 31.30 59.88 17.78
N VAL A 132 32.05 60.23 16.74
CA VAL A 132 33.50 60.37 16.79
C VAL A 132 33.84 61.62 17.60
N LYS A 133 34.60 61.47 18.70
CA LYS A 133 35.19 62.57 19.46
C LYS A 133 36.60 62.89 18.94
N LYS A 134 36.79 64.19 18.68
CA LYS A 134 38.00 65.00 18.46
C LYS A 134 38.81 64.74 17.19
#